data_AF-A0A538FCP8-F1
#
_entry.id   AF-A0A538FCP8-F1
#
_cell.length_a   1.000
_cell.length_b   1.000
_cell.length_c   1.000
_cell.angle_alpha   90.00
_cell.angle_beta   90.00
_cell.angle_gamma   90.00
#
_symmetry.space_group_name_H-M   'P 1'
#
loop_
_entity.id
_entity.type
_entity.pdbx_description
1 polymer ?
#
loop_
_entity_poly.entity_id
_entity_poly.type
_entity_poly.pdbx_seq_one_letter_code
_entity_poly.pdbx_strand_id
1 'polypeptide(L)'
;MSPRALSPRHLAAVTLVAAVSVVPGSAPVAPHGTADVPVVTLTVHHSQFSRTRLRVPAGLVRFVVRNTDPIDHELIIGDRSVQDRHERGTEPRHPPRTGEVTVPAGGTAGTVYVFAPSGSVLFGCHLPGHWAYGMHGEMSVTYG
;
A
#
# COMPACT_ATOMS: atom_id res chain seq x y z
N MET A 1 76.08 -15.33 39.14
CA MET A 1 74.71 -14.77 39.22
C MET A 1 73.74 -15.93 39.46
N SER A 2 73.35 -16.15 40.72
CA SER A 2 72.16 -16.92 41.16
C SER A 2 70.91 -16.03 40.97
N PRO A 3 69.65 -16.52 40.83
CA PRO A 3 68.92 -17.37 41.81
C PRO A 3 67.99 -18.45 41.17
N ARG A 4 67.70 -19.60 41.80
CA ARG A 4 66.87 -19.92 43.00
C ARG A 4 65.36 -19.61 42.83
N ALA A 5 64.55 -20.55 43.34
CA ALA A 5 63.12 -20.45 43.75
C ALA A 5 62.07 -20.90 42.70
N LEU A 6 60.95 -21.58 42.99
CA LEU A 6 60.25 -22.06 44.21
C LEU A 6 59.13 -23.03 43.73
N SER A 7 58.86 -24.09 44.48
CA SER A 7 57.53 -24.78 44.55
C SER A 7 56.71 -24.08 45.66
N PRO A 8 55.43 -24.40 45.97
CA PRO A 8 54.25 -24.91 45.24
C PRO A 8 53.10 -23.87 45.35
N ARG A 9 51.88 -24.19 44.89
CA ARG A 9 50.64 -24.01 45.68
C ARG A 9 49.40 -24.46 44.92
N HIS A 10 48.79 -25.54 45.40
CA HIS A 10 47.43 -25.94 45.07
C HIS A 10 46.45 -24.85 45.52
N LEU A 11 45.58 -24.42 44.63
CA LEU A 11 44.39 -23.63 44.97
C LEU A 11 43.17 -24.45 44.56
N ALA A 12 42.48 -24.99 45.56
CA ALA A 12 41.18 -25.61 45.40
C ALA A 12 40.14 -24.50 45.12
N ALA A 13 39.43 -24.60 44.00
CA ALA A 13 38.34 -23.71 43.66
C ALA A 13 37.03 -24.25 44.27
N VAL A 14 36.47 -23.51 45.22
CA VAL A 14 35.15 -23.73 45.81
C VAL A 14 34.08 -23.37 44.76
N THR A 15 33.22 -24.32 44.40
CA THR A 15 32.12 -24.08 43.46
C THR A 15 30.87 -23.65 44.23
N LEU A 16 30.42 -22.41 44.00
CA LEU A 16 29.16 -21.88 44.52
C LEU A 16 28.03 -22.26 43.55
N VAL A 17 27.04 -23.03 44.01
CA VAL A 17 25.83 -23.34 43.23
C VAL A 17 24.79 -22.25 43.49
N ALA A 18 24.45 -21.48 42.46
CA ALA A 18 23.34 -20.53 42.48
C ALA A 18 22.05 -21.23 41.99
N ALA A 19 21.00 -21.20 42.82
CA ALA A 19 19.68 -21.72 42.47
C ALA A 19 18.94 -20.73 41.55
N VAL A 20 18.44 -21.23 40.41
CA VAL A 20 17.60 -20.48 39.47
C VAL A 20 16.13 -20.76 39.79
N SER A 21 15.39 -19.72 40.18
CA SER A 21 13.93 -19.77 40.33
C SER A 21 13.27 -19.46 38.98
N VAL A 22 12.55 -20.43 38.41
CA VAL A 22 11.76 -20.26 37.18
C VAL A 22 10.39 -19.69 37.54
N VAL A 23 10.06 -18.50 37.02
CA VAL A 23 8.71 -17.91 37.04
C VAL A 23 8.01 -18.29 35.73
N PRO A 24 6.78 -18.84 35.73
CA PRO A 24 6.04 -19.08 34.49
C PRO A 24 5.57 -17.74 33.90
N GLY A 25 6.01 -17.45 32.68
CA GLY A 25 5.64 -16.24 31.94
C GLY A 25 4.23 -16.34 31.36
N SER A 26 3.39 -15.36 31.67
CA SER A 26 2.17 -15.09 30.91
C SER A 26 2.57 -14.57 29.52
N ALA A 27 2.20 -15.32 28.47
CA ALA A 27 2.42 -14.86 27.10
C ALA A 27 1.59 -13.59 26.84
N PRO A 28 2.17 -12.54 26.23
CA PRO A 28 1.38 -11.41 25.77
C PRO A 28 0.47 -11.87 24.63
N VAL A 29 -0.84 -11.70 24.79
CA VAL A 29 -1.78 -11.76 23.67
C VAL A 29 -1.39 -10.62 22.72
N ALA A 30 -0.91 -10.96 21.53
CA ALA A 30 -0.65 -9.97 20.50
C ALA A 30 -1.96 -9.22 20.20
N PRO A 31 -1.95 -7.88 20.14
CA PRO A 31 -3.10 -7.16 19.62
C PRO A 31 -3.36 -7.66 18.18
N HIS A 32 -4.61 -8.00 17.87
CA HIS A 32 -5.02 -8.25 16.49
C HIS A 32 -4.71 -6.97 15.71
N GLY A 33 -3.62 -7.00 14.94
CA GLY A 33 -3.20 -5.86 14.15
C GLY A 33 -4.32 -5.46 13.21
N THR A 34 -4.69 -4.18 13.21
CA THR A 34 -5.41 -3.59 12.08
C THR A 34 -4.57 -3.85 10.84
N ALA A 35 -5.01 -4.75 9.97
CA ALA A 35 -4.29 -5.03 8.72
C ALA A 35 -4.06 -3.72 7.96
N ASP A 36 -2.84 -3.50 7.48
CA ASP A 36 -2.52 -2.32 6.67
C ASP A 36 -3.39 -2.29 5.42
N VAL A 37 -3.97 -1.13 5.11
CA VAL A 37 -4.77 -0.93 3.90
C VAL A 37 -3.86 -1.04 2.68
N PRO A 38 -4.10 -1.99 1.74
CA PRO A 38 -3.29 -2.13 0.54
C PRO A 38 -3.24 -0.84 -0.28
N VAL A 39 -2.05 -0.49 -0.77
CA VAL A 39 -1.82 0.72 -1.57
C VAL A 39 -1.46 0.37 -3.01
N VAL A 40 -2.18 0.94 -3.96
CA VAL A 40 -1.90 0.85 -5.40
C VAL A 40 -1.45 2.20 -5.93
N THR A 41 -0.24 2.26 -6.48
CA THR A 41 0.29 3.47 -7.11
C THR A 41 0.15 3.42 -8.64
N LEU A 42 -0.45 4.44 -9.24
CA LEU A 42 -0.51 4.63 -10.69
C LEU A 42 0.29 5.88 -11.08
N THR A 43 1.00 5.80 -12.20
CA THR A 43 1.64 6.99 -12.79
C THR A 43 0.84 7.38 -14.02
N VAL A 44 0.59 8.67 -14.19
CA VAL A 44 0.07 9.23 -15.44
C VAL A 44 1.22 9.87 -16.20
N HIS A 45 1.40 9.46 -17.46
CA HIS A 45 2.37 10.03 -18.39
C HIS A 45 1.83 9.92 -19.82
N HIS A 46 1.96 10.98 -20.63
CA HIS A 46 1.40 11.09 -21.98
C HIS A 46 -0.10 10.72 -22.07
N SER A 47 -0.90 11.19 -21.11
CA SER A 47 -2.34 10.91 -21.01
C SER A 47 -2.65 9.41 -20.98
N GLN A 48 -1.78 8.64 -20.34
CA GLN A 48 -1.96 7.21 -20.11
C GLN A 48 -1.65 6.86 -18.66
N PHE A 49 -2.40 5.90 -18.12
CA PHE A 49 -2.01 5.25 -16.88
C PHE A 49 -0.87 4.27 -17.14
N SER A 50 0.07 4.15 -16.19
CA SER A 50 1.21 3.23 -16.29
C SER A 50 0.81 1.75 -16.43
N ARG A 51 -0.43 1.41 -16.07
CA ARG A 51 -1.03 0.08 -16.17
C ARG A 51 -2.52 0.21 -16.51
N THR A 52 -2.99 -0.61 -17.44
CA THR A 52 -4.41 -0.70 -17.84
C THR A 52 -5.10 -1.96 -17.35
N ARG A 53 -4.34 -2.90 -16.76
CA ARG A 53 -4.85 -4.10 -16.10
C ARG A 53 -4.22 -4.24 -14.72
N LEU A 54 -5.07 -4.33 -13.69
CA LEU A 54 -4.65 -4.45 -12.30
C LEU A 54 -5.32 -5.66 -11.64
N ARG A 55 -4.63 -6.23 -10.65
CA ARG A 55 -5.20 -7.18 -9.70
C ARG A 55 -5.24 -6.51 -8.35
N VAL A 56 -6.39 -6.54 -7.69
CA VAL A 56 -6.63 -5.85 -6.41
C VAL A 56 -7.30 -6.80 -5.42
N PRO A 57 -6.99 -6.72 -4.12
CA PRO A 57 -7.72 -7.51 -3.12
C PRO A 57 -9.15 -7.00 -2.96
N ALA A 58 -10.04 -7.85 -2.47
CA ALA A 58 -11.35 -7.44 -2.00
C ALA A 58 -11.24 -6.49 -0.80
N GLY A 59 -12.26 -5.65 -0.59
CA GLY A 59 -12.30 -4.70 0.52
C GLY A 59 -11.64 -3.36 0.20
N LEU A 60 -11.25 -2.62 1.24
CA LEU A 60 -10.74 -1.25 1.11
C LEU A 60 -9.32 -1.24 0.53
N VAL A 61 -9.13 -0.48 -0.55
CA VAL A 61 -7.83 -0.25 -1.20
C VAL A 61 -7.59 1.24 -1.33
N ARG A 62 -6.37 1.69 -1.03
CA ARG A 62 -5.93 3.06 -1.24
C ARG A 62 -5.24 3.19 -2.59
N PHE A 63 -5.58 4.23 -3.33
CA PHE A 63 -4.94 4.59 -4.59
C PHE A 63 -4.13 5.88 -4.43
N VAL A 64 -2.93 5.87 -4.99
CA VAL A 64 -2.08 7.06 -5.13
C VAL A 64 -1.76 7.23 -6.60
N VAL A 65 -2.04 8.40 -7.15
CA VAL A 65 -1.78 8.71 -8.56
C VAL A 65 -0.75 9.81 -8.64
N ARG A 66 0.36 9.53 -9.33
CA ARG A 66 1.41 10.50 -9.63
C ARG A 66 1.27 10.95 -11.08
N ASN A 67 0.99 12.22 -11.29
CA ASN A 67 0.88 12.81 -12.61
C ASN A 67 2.21 13.44 -13.01
N THR A 68 2.78 13.03 -14.13
CA THR A 68 4.00 13.64 -14.69
C THR A 68 3.71 14.59 -15.85
N ASP A 69 2.46 14.66 -16.31
CA ASP A 69 2.08 15.49 -17.43
C ASP A 69 1.87 16.95 -17.01
N PRO A 70 2.05 17.91 -17.94
CA PRO A 70 1.84 19.33 -17.68
C PRO A 70 0.36 19.75 -17.71
N ILE A 71 -0.56 18.78 -17.63
CA ILE A 71 -2.01 18.99 -17.59
C ILE A 71 -2.61 18.15 -16.44
N ASP A 72 -3.79 18.55 -15.99
CA ASP A 72 -4.51 17.79 -14.97
C ASP A 72 -4.98 16.44 -15.51
N HIS A 73 -5.18 15.49 -14.60
CA HIS A 73 -5.75 14.18 -14.89
C HIS A 73 -6.69 13.74 -13.79
N GLU A 74 -7.37 12.62 -13.99
CA GLU A 74 -8.32 12.09 -13.03
C GLU A 74 -8.10 10.58 -12.86
N LEU A 75 -8.48 10.09 -11.69
CA LEU A 75 -8.77 8.68 -11.48
C LEU A 75 -10.22 8.57 -11.03
N ILE A 76 -11.04 7.94 -11.86
CA ILE A 76 -12.45 7.67 -11.60
C ILE A 76 -12.64 6.15 -11.64
N ILE A 77 -12.87 5.55 -10.48
CA ILE A 77 -13.05 4.11 -10.29
C ILE A 77 -14.55 3.81 -10.17
N GLY A 78 -15.05 2.87 -10.96
CA GLY A 78 -16.43 2.44 -10.89
C GLY A 78 -16.83 1.52 -12.03
N ASP A 79 -18.09 1.08 -12.00
CA ASP A 79 -18.67 0.28 -13.08
C ASP A 79 -18.90 1.11 -14.36
N ARG A 80 -19.44 0.47 -15.40
CA ARG A 80 -19.77 1.13 -16.67
C ARG A 80 -20.71 2.33 -16.50
N SER A 81 -21.63 2.28 -15.53
CA SER A 81 -22.58 3.36 -15.24
C SER A 81 -21.87 4.60 -14.69
N VAL A 82 -20.90 4.41 -13.80
CA VAL A 82 -20.02 5.49 -13.31
C VAL A 82 -19.25 6.12 -14.47
N GLN A 83 -18.58 5.31 -15.29
CA GLN A 83 -17.80 5.83 -16.42
C GLN A 83 -18.69 6.57 -17.43
N ASP A 84 -19.88 6.04 -17.71
CA ASP A 84 -20.87 6.65 -18.60
C ASP A 84 -21.40 7.99 -18.10
N ARG A 85 -21.60 8.12 -16.78
CA ARG A 85 -22.01 9.39 -16.16
C ARG A 85 -20.94 10.46 -16.36
N HIS A 86 -19.68 10.11 -16.17
CA HIS A 86 -18.56 11.04 -16.28
C HIS A 86 -18.25 11.40 -17.73
N GLU A 87 -18.33 10.45 -18.67
CA GLU A 87 -18.16 10.73 -20.10
C GLU A 87 -19.22 11.71 -20.64
N ARG A 88 -20.44 11.67 -20.10
CA ARG A 88 -21.53 12.60 -20.45
C ARG A 88 -21.60 13.83 -19.54
N GLY A 89 -20.78 13.87 -18.50
CA GLY A 89 -20.80 14.90 -17.48
C GLY A 89 -20.13 16.19 -17.97
N THR A 90 -20.34 17.26 -17.21
CA THR A 90 -19.65 18.54 -17.41
C THR A 90 -18.83 18.93 -16.18
N GLU A 91 -18.62 18.02 -15.24
CA GLU A 91 -17.84 18.28 -14.03
C GLU A 91 -16.39 18.54 -14.43
N PRO A 92 -15.84 19.75 -14.22
CA PRO A 92 -14.50 20.06 -14.69
C PRO A 92 -13.42 19.54 -13.74
N ARG A 93 -13.81 19.15 -12.52
CA ARG A 93 -12.92 18.67 -11.44
C ARG A 93 -13.70 17.80 -10.46
N HIS A 94 -13.04 16.76 -9.96
CA HIS A 94 -13.53 15.93 -8.86
C HIS A 94 -12.68 16.18 -7.60
N PRO A 95 -13.23 16.82 -6.55
CA PRO A 95 -12.59 16.81 -5.24
C PRO A 95 -12.48 15.35 -4.76
N PRO A 96 -11.49 15.01 -3.90
CA PRO A 96 -11.34 13.65 -3.42
C PRO A 96 -12.64 13.11 -2.79
N ARG A 97 -13.21 12.10 -3.42
CA ARG A 97 -14.33 11.28 -2.95
C ARG A 97 -13.98 9.82 -3.18
N THR A 98 -14.66 8.90 -2.53
CA THR A 98 -14.41 7.46 -2.72
C THR A 98 -14.45 7.09 -4.20
N GLY A 99 -13.33 6.57 -4.72
CA GLY A 99 -13.14 6.20 -6.12
C GLY A 99 -12.81 7.33 -7.08
N GLU A 100 -12.90 8.60 -6.69
CA GLU A 100 -12.78 9.75 -7.61
C GLU A 100 -11.78 10.79 -7.09
N VAL A 101 -10.84 11.21 -7.94
CA VAL A 101 -9.89 12.28 -7.61
C VAL A 101 -9.32 12.95 -8.85
N THR A 102 -9.27 14.28 -8.88
CA THR A 102 -8.43 15.05 -9.81
C THR A 102 -6.99 15.12 -9.29
N VAL A 103 -6.03 14.86 -10.18
CA VAL A 103 -4.60 14.86 -9.95
C VAL A 103 -4.01 16.06 -10.70
N PRO A 104 -3.49 17.08 -10.00
CA PRO A 104 -2.93 18.27 -10.65
C PRO A 104 -1.77 17.94 -11.59
N ALA A 105 -1.54 18.79 -12.59
CA ALA A 105 -0.33 18.77 -13.42
C ALA A 105 0.95 18.67 -12.57
N GLY A 106 1.83 17.71 -12.88
CA GLY A 106 3.05 17.44 -12.10
C GLY A 106 2.82 16.99 -10.64
N GLY A 107 1.57 16.78 -10.24
CA GLY A 107 1.16 16.58 -8.86
C GLY A 107 0.97 15.11 -8.45
N THR A 108 0.53 14.92 -7.22
CA THR A 108 0.11 13.61 -6.70
C THR A 108 -1.17 13.79 -5.89
N ALA A 109 -2.11 12.88 -6.08
CA ALA A 109 -3.35 12.84 -5.30
C ALA A 109 -3.76 11.38 -5.05
N GLY A 110 -4.73 11.17 -4.18
CA GLY A 110 -5.18 9.82 -3.85
C GLY A 110 -6.63 9.76 -3.43
N THR A 111 -7.19 8.56 -3.55
CA THR A 111 -8.54 8.21 -3.12
C THR A 111 -8.53 6.80 -2.55
N VAL A 112 -9.65 6.36 -2.00
CA VAL A 112 -9.89 4.98 -1.56
C VAL A 112 -11.07 4.40 -2.31
N TYR A 113 -11.10 3.08 -2.48
CA TYR A 113 -12.24 2.36 -3.06
C TYR A 113 -12.46 1.05 -2.32
N VAL A 114 -13.72 0.62 -2.18
CA VAL A 114 -14.07 -0.65 -1.55
C VAL A 114 -14.49 -1.64 -2.64
N PHE A 115 -13.67 -2.66 -2.86
CA PHE A 115 -13.95 -3.71 -3.83
C PHE A 115 -14.90 -4.76 -3.24
N ALA A 116 -15.86 -5.19 -4.07
CA ALA A 116 -16.66 -6.39 -3.78
C ALA A 116 -15.75 -7.64 -3.72
N PRO A 117 -16.23 -8.77 -3.16
CA PRO A 117 -15.42 -10.00 -3.04
C PRO A 117 -14.91 -10.58 -4.37
N SER A 118 -15.56 -10.25 -5.49
CA SER A 118 -15.17 -10.70 -6.82
C SER A 118 -15.68 -9.74 -7.91
N GLY A 119 -15.19 -9.93 -9.14
CA GLY A 119 -15.61 -9.18 -10.32
C GLY A 119 -14.54 -8.26 -10.87
N SER A 120 -14.95 -7.41 -11.81
CA SER A 120 -14.11 -6.41 -12.46
C SER A 120 -14.70 -5.03 -12.28
N VAL A 121 -13.83 -4.03 -12.10
CA VAL A 121 -14.17 -2.61 -11.96
C VAL A 121 -13.34 -1.82 -12.95
N LEU A 122 -13.92 -0.79 -13.56
CA LEU A 122 -13.23 0.07 -14.51
C LEU A 122 -12.57 1.24 -13.78
N PHE A 123 -11.57 1.81 -14.43
CA PHE A 123 -11.06 3.12 -14.08
C PHE A 123 -10.74 3.93 -15.32
N GLY A 124 -10.89 5.26 -15.22
CA GLY A 124 -10.68 6.14 -16.36
C GLY A 124 -10.37 7.59 -15.95
N CYS A 125 -10.00 8.37 -16.96
CA CYS A 125 -9.99 9.84 -16.92
C CYS A 125 -10.96 10.36 -17.98
N HIS A 126 -11.85 11.26 -17.58
CA HIS A 126 -12.91 11.80 -18.45
C HIS A 126 -12.72 13.28 -18.80
N LEU A 127 -11.54 13.84 -18.50
CA LEU A 127 -11.15 15.11 -19.11
C LEU A 127 -11.26 15.02 -20.65
N PRO A 128 -11.60 16.13 -21.32
CA PRO A 128 -12.00 16.09 -22.73
C PRO A 128 -11.06 15.30 -23.63
N GLY A 129 -11.57 14.23 -24.23
CA GLY A 129 -10.86 13.37 -25.18
C GLY A 129 -9.97 12.29 -24.57
N HIS A 130 -9.70 12.29 -23.26
CA HIS A 130 -8.77 11.35 -22.63
C HIS A 130 -9.29 9.90 -22.65
N TRP A 131 -10.58 9.68 -22.37
CA TRP A 131 -11.18 8.35 -22.47
C TRP A 131 -11.08 7.80 -23.90
N ALA A 132 -11.48 8.59 -24.89
CA ALA A 132 -11.42 8.22 -26.31
C ALA A 132 -9.98 7.99 -26.80
N TYR A 133 -9.00 8.69 -26.20
CA TYR A 133 -7.57 8.47 -26.44
C TYR A 133 -7.04 7.16 -25.84
N GLY A 134 -7.79 6.52 -24.94
CA GLY A 134 -7.44 5.24 -24.32
C GLY A 134 -7.02 5.34 -22.86
N MET A 135 -7.29 6.46 -22.18
CA MET A 135 -6.94 6.66 -20.77
C MET A 135 -7.93 5.96 -19.83
N HIS A 136 -8.00 4.64 -19.94
CA HIS A 136 -8.86 3.78 -19.13
C HIS A 136 -8.25 2.39 -18.93
N GLY A 137 -8.79 1.64 -17.97
CA GLY A 137 -8.36 0.29 -17.66
C GLY A 137 -9.36 -0.48 -16.82
N GLU A 138 -8.98 -1.70 -16.48
CA GLU A 138 -9.78 -2.64 -15.68
C GLU A 138 -8.97 -3.19 -14.50
N MET A 139 -9.65 -3.36 -13.37
CA MET A 139 -9.12 -4.04 -12.20
C MET A 139 -9.95 -5.30 -11.95
N SER A 140 -9.30 -6.45 -11.86
CA SER A 140 -9.95 -7.69 -11.45
C SER A 140 -9.67 -7.96 -9.97
N VAL A 141 -10.71 -8.28 -9.22
CA VAL A 141 -10.57 -8.64 -7.80
C VAL A 141 -9.96 -10.02 -7.68
N THR A 142 -8.88 -10.14 -6.92
CA THR A 142 -8.28 -11.42 -6.53
C THR A 142 -8.78 -11.82 -5.14
N TYR A 143 -9.13 -13.09 -4.99
CA TYR A 143 -9.35 -13.68 -3.68
C TYR A 143 -8.05 -13.57 -2.86
N GLY A 144 -8.17 -13.12 -1.62
CA GLY A 144 -7.10 -13.15 -0.63
C GLY A 144 -6.93 -14.52 -0.02
#